data_AF-A0A7D5ZJ79-F1
#
_entry.id   AF-A0A7D5ZJ79-F1
#
_cell.length_a   1.000
_cell.length_b   1.000
_cell.length_c   1.000
_cell.angle_alpha   90.00
_cell.angle_beta   90.00
_cell.angle_gamma   90.00
#
_symmetry.space_group_name_H-M   'P 1'
#
loop_
_entity.id
_entity.type
_entity.pdbx_description
1 polymer ?
#
loop_
_entity_poly.entity_id
_entity_poly.type
_entity_poly.pdbx_seq_one_letter_code
_entity_poly.pdbx_strand_id
1 'polypeptide(L)'
;MSDLTAFELLLRDNNLVGPSPFEVAFDQVESQIEVGTPVAVDVLDIARAAWDCLPDEAAREEALDTLFYGWWEARQARTEQAGGAL
;
A
#
# COMPACT_ATOMS: atom_id res chain seq x y z
N MET A 1 13.16 33.97 13.84
CA MET A 1 11.94 34.25 13.06
C MET A 1 11.69 33.02 12.22
N SER A 2 10.49 32.46 12.26
CA SER A 2 10.18 31.24 11.51
C SER A 2 10.00 31.62 10.05
N ASP A 3 10.75 31.01 9.12
CA ASP A 3 10.65 31.20 7.66
C ASP A 3 9.38 30.53 7.09
N LEU A 4 8.27 30.60 7.82
CA LEU A 4 6.99 30.05 7.40
C LEU A 4 6.14 31.14 6.78
N THR A 5 5.60 30.87 5.61
CA THR A 5 4.59 31.68 4.94
C THR A 5 3.32 31.78 5.79
N ALA A 6 2.50 32.81 5.54
CA ALA A 6 1.22 32.99 6.25
C ALA A 6 0.28 31.77 6.10
N PHE A 7 0.38 31.04 4.99
CA PHE A 7 -0.35 29.81 4.76
C PHE A 7 0.16 28.65 5.63
N GLU A 8 1.48 28.48 5.74
CA GLU A 8 2.09 27.44 6.59
C GLU A 8 1.86 27.70 8.08
N LEU A 9 1.82 28.97 8.50
CA LEU A 9 1.41 29.35 9.85
C LEU A 9 -0.04 28.95 10.11
N LEU A 10 -0.94 29.21 9.16
CA LEU A 10 -2.35 28.84 9.29
C LEU A 10 -2.56 27.32 9.33
N LEU A 11 -1.81 26.55 8.54
CA LEU A 11 -1.82 25.08 8.60
C LEU A 11 -1.33 24.58 9.95
N ARG A 12 -0.22 25.13 10.44
CA ARG A 12 0.35 24.78 11.75
C ARG A 12 -0.59 25.12 12.90
N ASP A 13 -1.20 26.30 12.90
CA ASP A 13 -2.10 26.76 13.96
C ASP A 13 -3.41 25.95 14.03
N ASN A 14 -3.79 25.32 12.92
CA ASN A 14 -4.95 24.42 12.84
C ASN A 14 -4.56 22.94 12.88
N ASN A 15 -3.28 22.63 13.17
CA ASN A 15 -2.75 21.27 13.25
C ASN A 15 -3.00 20.43 11.98
N LEU A 16 -3.04 21.09 10.82
CA LEU A 16 -3.25 20.48 9.52
C LEU A 16 -1.90 20.08 8.94
N VAL A 17 -1.67 18.77 8.81
CA VAL A 17 -0.51 18.22 8.11
C VAL A 17 -0.91 18.06 6.64
N GLY A 18 -0.25 18.79 5.75
CA GLY A 18 -0.43 18.61 4.31
C GLY A 18 0.16 17.26 3.87
N PRO A 19 -0.38 16.64 2.80
CA PRO A 19 0.21 15.43 2.25
C PRO A 19 1.65 15.70 1.84
N SER A 20 2.52 14.75 2.14
CA SER A 20 3.90 14.79 1.73
C SER A 20 4.02 14.81 0.20
N PRO A 21 5.11 15.37 -0.35
CA PRO A 21 5.36 15.31 -1.79
C PRO A 21 5.34 13.89 -2.36
N PHE A 22 5.68 12.90 -1.53
CA PHE A 22 5.61 11.48 -1.89
C PHE A 22 4.16 11.00 -2.02
N GLU A 23 3.29 11.32 -1.05
CA GLU A 23 1.86 10.96 -1.10
C GLU A 23 1.19 11.60 -2.31
N VAL A 24 1.45 12.89 -2.58
CA VAL A 24 0.89 13.57 -3.76
C VAL A 24 1.38 12.92 -5.07
N ALA A 25 2.65 12.52 -5.13
CA ALA A 25 3.20 11.83 -6.31
C ALA A 25 2.60 10.41 -6.46
N PHE A 26 2.40 9.70 -5.36
CA PHE A 26 1.80 8.37 -5.35
C PHE A 26 0.34 8.42 -5.81
N ASP A 27 -0.47 9.33 -5.27
CA ASP A 27 -1.88 9.54 -5.66
C ASP A 27 -2.01 9.87 -7.16
N GLN A 28 -1.10 10.69 -7.69
CA GLN A 28 -1.09 11.01 -9.12
C GLN A 28 -0.77 9.80 -9.99
N VAL A 29 0.17 8.96 -9.57
CA VAL A 29 0.55 7.73 -10.28
C VAL A 29 -0.59 6.71 -10.21
N GLU A 30 -1.20 6.54 -9.04
CA GLU A 30 -2.36 5.66 -8.84
C GLU A 30 -3.52 6.08 -9.75
N SER A 31 -3.87 7.37 -9.77
CA SER A 31 -4.92 7.90 -10.65
C SER A 31 -4.61 7.69 -12.14
N GLN A 32 -3.35 7.81 -12.55
CA GLN A 32 -2.95 7.52 -13.93
C GLN A 32 -3.05 6.04 -14.30
N ILE A 33 -2.74 5.15 -13.35
CA ILE A 33 -2.89 3.70 -13.53
C ILE A 33 -4.37 3.34 -13.61
N GLU A 34 -5.23 3.89 -12.74
CA GLU A 34 -6.67 3.65 -12.78
C GLU A 34 -7.32 4.12 -14.10
N VAL A 35 -6.88 5.25 -14.64
CA VAL A 35 -7.36 5.77 -15.93
C VAL A 35 -6.80 4.97 -17.12
N GLY A 36 -5.55 4.53 -17.03
CA GLY A 36 -4.83 3.81 -18.09
C GLY A 36 -5.13 2.32 -18.17
N THR A 37 -5.75 1.74 -17.13
CA THR A 37 -6.07 0.30 -17.07
C THR A 37 -7.59 0.12 -17.24
N PRO A 38 -8.09 0.07 -18.49
CA PRO A 38 -9.50 -0.18 -18.73
C PRO A 38 -9.79 -1.63 -18.33
N VAL A 39 -10.81 -1.81 -17.49
CA VAL A 39 -11.38 -3.08 -17.02
C VAL A 39 -10.76 -3.60 -15.73
N ALA A 40 -11.67 -3.90 -14.79
CA ALA A 40 -11.47 -4.67 -13.59
C ALA A 40 -10.67 -5.94 -13.89
N VAL A 41 -9.34 -5.86 -13.77
CA VAL A 41 -8.51 -7.05 -13.78
C VAL A 41 -8.80 -7.73 -12.46
N ASP A 42 -9.48 -8.87 -12.52
CA ASP A 42 -9.74 -9.66 -11.33
C ASP A 42 -8.40 -10.05 -10.72
N VAL A 43 -8.21 -9.70 -9.46
CA VAL A 43 -7.01 -10.05 -8.69
C VAL A 43 -6.78 -11.57 -8.74
N LEU A 44 -7.85 -12.37 -8.81
CA LEU A 44 -7.75 -13.82 -8.98
C LEU A 44 -7.17 -14.22 -10.34
N ASP A 45 -7.49 -13.49 -11.41
CA ASP A 45 -6.94 -13.78 -12.74
C ASP A 45 -5.45 -13.43 -12.82
N ILE A 46 -5.03 -12.35 -12.17
CA ILE A 46 -3.60 -12.01 -12.02
C ILE A 46 -2.89 -13.10 -11.21
N ALA A 47 -3.46 -13.51 -10.08
CA ALA A 47 -2.87 -14.52 -9.22
C ALA A 47 -2.75 -15.87 -9.93
N ARG A 48 -3.76 -16.27 -10.70
CA ARG A 48 -3.73 -17.49 -11.52
C ARG A 48 -2.67 -17.42 -12.62
N ALA A 49 -2.60 -16.30 -13.35
CA ALA A 49 -1.58 -16.12 -14.38
C ALA A 49 -0.16 -16.16 -13.78
N ALA A 50 0.06 -15.51 -12.62
CA ALA A 50 1.34 -15.56 -11.93
C ALA A 50 1.70 -16.98 -11.46
N TRP A 51 0.72 -17.73 -10.95
CA TRP A 51 0.88 -19.13 -10.55
C TRP A 51 1.25 -20.06 -11.72
N ASP A 52 0.62 -19.84 -12.87
CA ASP A 52 0.87 -20.61 -14.09
C ASP A 52 2.25 -20.32 -14.69
N CYS A 53 2.82 -19.14 -14.43
CA CYS A 53 4.18 -18.77 -14.86
C CYS A 53 5.30 -19.36 -14.00
N LEU A 54 4.99 -20.04 -12.88
CA LEU A 54 6.02 -20.64 -12.03
C LEU A 54 6.65 -21.87 -12.70
N PRO A 55 7.98 -21.99 -12.66
CA PRO A 55 8.73 -22.96 -13.47
C PRO A 55 8.55 -24.42 -13.03
N ASP A 56 8.34 -24.66 -11.73
CA ASP A 56 8.20 -26.00 -11.16
C ASP A 56 7.39 -26.01 -9.85
N GLU A 57 7.20 -27.21 -9.30
CA GLU A 57 6.42 -27.44 -8.07
C GLU A 57 7.12 -26.89 -6.82
N ALA A 58 8.46 -26.86 -6.78
CA ALA A 58 9.20 -26.29 -5.66
C ALA A 58 9.02 -24.76 -5.59
N ALA A 59 9.04 -24.07 -6.75
CA ALA A 59 8.77 -22.64 -6.82
C ALA A 59 7.31 -22.29 -6.42
N ARG A 60 6.38 -23.22 -6.65
CA ARG A 60 4.98 -23.10 -6.19
C ARG A 60 4.85 -23.28 -4.69
N GLU A 61 5.55 -24.25 -4.11
CA GLU A 61 5.60 -24.44 -2.65
C GLU A 61 6.22 -23.21 -1.95
N GLU A 62 7.33 -22.69 -2.47
CA GLU A 62 7.98 -21.47 -1.94
C GLU A 62 7.07 -20.24 -2.02
N ALA A 63 6.33 -20.09 -3.12
CA ALA A 63 5.35 -19.03 -3.28
C ALA A 63 4.20 -19.15 -2.26
N LEU A 64 3.72 -20.37 -1.98
CA LEU A 64 2.69 -20.61 -0.97
C LEU A 64 3.18 -20.30 0.44
N ASP A 65 4.40 -20.72 0.79
CA ASP A 65 5.01 -20.41 2.08
C ASP A 65 5.15 -18.89 2.25
N THR A 66 5.63 -18.20 1.23
CA THR A 66 5.76 -16.73 1.24
C THR A 66 4.40 -16.04 1.43
N LEU A 67 3.36 -16.49 0.72
CA LEU A 67 2.00 -15.97 0.88
C LEU A 67 1.45 -16.23 2.30
N PHE A 68 1.70 -17.42 2.85
CA PHE A 68 1.26 -17.79 4.19
C PHE A 68 1.94 -16.91 5.26
N TYR A 69 3.27 -16.79 5.22
CA TYR A 69 4.00 -15.96 6.18
C TYR A 69 3.65 -14.49 6.05
N GLY A 70 3.54 -13.96 4.82
CA GLY A 70 3.11 -12.58 4.60
C GLY A 70 1.71 -12.30 5.15
N TRP A 71 0.77 -13.23 4.97
CA TRP A 71 -0.56 -13.11 5.58
C TRP A 71 -0.52 -13.17 7.11
N TRP A 72 0.27 -14.10 7.67
CA TRP A 72 0.38 -14.30 9.11
C TRP A 72 1.00 -13.08 9.81
N GLU A 73 2.08 -12.53 9.26
CA GLU A 73 2.73 -11.32 9.77
C GLU A 73 1.78 -10.12 9.73
N ALA A 74 1.08 -9.92 8.61
CA ALA A 74 0.07 -8.87 8.50
C ALA A 74 -1.07 -9.03 9.52
N ARG A 75 -1.48 -10.28 9.79
CA ARG A 75 -2.48 -10.59 10.82
C ARG A 75 -1.98 -10.29 12.23
N GLN A 76 -0.73 -10.61 12.54
CA GLN A 76 -0.13 -10.31 13.84
C GLN A 76 0.01 -8.80 14.04
N ALA A 77 0.49 -8.07 13.04
CA ALA A 77 0.60 -6.61 13.08
C ALA A 77 -0.76 -5.92 13.36
N ARG A 78 -1.85 -6.42 12.75
CA ARG A 78 -3.21 -5.92 13.04
C ARG A 78 -3.66 -6.22 14.46
N THR A 79 -3.28 -7.37 15.01
CA THR A 79 -3.61 -7.77 16.38
C THR A 79 -2.84 -6.92 17.40
N GLU A 80 -1.56 -6.64 17.12
CA GLU A 80 -0.72 -5.76 17.93
C GLU A 80 -1.21 -4.29 17.89
N GLN A 81 -1.60 -3.79 16.71
CA GLN A 81 -2.20 -2.45 16.60
C GLN A 81 -3.54 -2.33 17.34
N ALA A 82 -4.36 -3.38 17.34
CA ALA A 82 -5.61 -3.41 18.10
C ALA A 82 -5.39 -3.56 19.62
N GLY A 83 -4.27 -4.15 20.05
CA GLY A 83 -3.91 -4.34 21.46
C GLY A 83 -3.20 -3.15 22.12
N GLY A 84 -2.75 -2.16 21.34
CA GLY A 84 -2.07 -0.96 21.85
C GLY A 84 -2.98 0.21 22.25
N ALA A 85 -4.30 0.02 22.24
CA ALA A 85 -5.31 1.04 22.53
C ALA A 85 -5.93 0.91 23.94
N LEU A 86 -5.14 0.50 24.95
CA LEU A 86 -5.54 0.45 26.36
C LEU A 86 -4.65 1.36 27.23
#